data_AF-A0AAX6NBZ4-F1
#
_entry.id   AF-A0AAX6NBZ4-F1
#
_cell.length_a   1.000
_cell.length_b   1.000
_cell.length_c   1.000
_cell.angle_alpha   90.00
_cell.angle_beta   90.00
_cell.angle_gamma   90.00
#
_symmetry.space_group_name_H-M   'P 1'
#
loop_
_entity.id
_entity.type
_entity.pdbx_description
1 polymer ?
#
loop_
_entity_poly.entity_id
_entity_poly.type
_entity_poly.pdbx_seq_one_letter_code
_entity_poly.pdbx_strand_id
1 'polypeptide(L)'
;MNYEIIYSRQFIVVGDRYIPLFQHGNSGQFKLTLNGKKTPVKTWSVFNKDKTNKILFSEREIFELANSYNSYDFYRTRNSSFKEDEFKRWFVNGTNTAKSVEYFTEHGNTLVIVEASSGSEKEHPITSTIELLETLDKIKNKSVIIEDGITQLNLRFNEQNLNLPRQQRNRSEYKEYPFYFVLSSNEGYYIRKLNSVCLCSKGKDKHSVARKFKTEKDAEKYLKQYKIVREKFTIEKVDESVIL
;
A
#
# COMPACT_ATOMS: atom_id res chain seq x y z
N MET A 1 14.15 -21.39 -0.48
CA MET A 1 14.55 -20.08 0.07
C MET A 1 13.34 -19.43 0.71
N ASN A 2 13.46 -19.08 1.98
CA ASN A 2 12.47 -18.27 2.70
C ASN A 2 12.89 -16.81 2.60
N TYR A 3 11.93 -15.90 2.42
CA TYR A 3 12.17 -14.47 2.28
C TYR A 3 11.01 -13.71 2.90
N GLU A 4 11.26 -12.46 3.25
CA GLU A 4 10.28 -11.62 3.91
C GLU A 4 9.41 -10.91 2.87
N ILE A 5 8.09 -10.94 3.04
CA ILE A 5 7.12 -10.29 2.16
C ILE A 5 6.48 -9.13 2.91
N ILE A 6 6.50 -7.93 2.32
CA ILE A 6 5.74 -6.78 2.84
C ILE A 6 4.33 -6.81 2.25
N TYR A 7 3.33 -6.88 3.13
CA TYR A 7 1.92 -6.93 2.76
C TYR A 7 1.26 -5.55 2.80
N SER A 8 1.66 -4.73 3.76
CA SER A 8 1.04 -3.44 4.01
C SER A 8 2.01 -2.54 4.78
N ARG A 9 1.62 -1.29 4.91
CA ARG A 9 2.31 -0.29 5.72
C ARG A 9 1.31 0.61 6.42
N GLN A 10 1.74 1.18 7.54
CA GLN A 10 1.08 2.29 8.19
C GLN A 10 2.13 3.26 8.71
N PHE A 11 1.74 4.52 8.82
CA PHE A 11 2.58 5.55 9.42
C PHE A 11 1.82 6.15 10.58
N ILE A 12 2.45 6.20 11.74
CA ILE A 12 1.92 6.95 12.88
C ILE A 12 2.58 8.33 12.87
N VAL A 13 1.79 9.39 12.96
CA VAL A 13 2.31 10.76 13.12
C VAL A 13 2.34 11.13 14.61
N VAL A 14 3.47 11.71 15.05
CA VAL A 14 3.73 12.15 16.42
C VAL A 14 4.43 13.50 16.35
N GLY A 15 3.66 14.59 16.47
CA GLY A 15 4.18 15.94 16.24
C GLY A 15 4.71 16.11 14.82
N ASP A 16 5.99 16.44 14.68
CA ASP A 16 6.73 16.60 13.42
C ASP A 16 7.44 15.30 12.96
N ARG A 17 7.18 14.18 13.63
CA ARG A 17 7.85 12.89 13.40
C ARG A 17 6.87 11.78 13.02
N TYR A 18 7.44 10.70 12.52
CA TYR A 18 6.71 9.54 12.02
C TYR A 18 7.28 8.25 12.59
N ILE A 19 6.40 7.27 12.80
CA ILE A 19 6.75 5.87 13.06
C ILE A 19 6.31 5.04 11.85
N PRO A 20 7.24 4.59 11.00
CA PRO A 20 6.91 3.78 9.83
C PRO A 20 6.74 2.32 10.22
N LEU A 21 5.52 1.79 10.10
CA LEU A 21 5.20 0.40 10.40
C LEU A 21 4.99 -0.40 9.12
N PHE A 22 5.52 -1.63 9.07
CA PHE A 22 5.23 -2.59 8.01
C PHE A 22 4.51 -3.80 8.56
N GLN A 23 3.52 -4.26 7.79
CA GLN A 23 3.03 -5.61 7.92
C GLN A 23 3.87 -6.49 7.04
N HIS A 24 4.59 -7.43 7.64
CA HIS A 24 5.44 -8.35 6.91
C HIS A 24 5.26 -9.79 7.40
N GLY A 25 5.68 -10.75 6.60
CA GLY A 25 5.67 -12.15 6.97
C GLY A 25 6.59 -13.00 6.10
N ASN A 26 7.07 -14.09 6.69
CA ASN A 26 7.95 -15.02 6.03
C ASN A 26 7.20 -15.86 4.99
N SER A 27 7.76 -15.98 3.78
CA SER A 27 7.14 -16.69 2.65
C SER A 27 6.87 -18.19 2.89
N GLY A 28 7.52 -18.79 3.89
CA GLY A 28 7.33 -20.17 4.33
C GLY A 28 6.37 -20.36 5.50
N GLN A 29 5.99 -19.31 6.23
CA GLN A 29 5.18 -19.44 7.44
C GLN A 29 3.69 -19.23 7.18
N PHE A 30 2.89 -20.26 7.47
CA PHE A 30 1.44 -20.24 7.30
C PHE A 30 0.75 -20.82 8.53
N LYS A 31 -0.38 -20.21 8.89
CA LYS A 31 -1.38 -20.82 9.77
C LYS A 31 -2.41 -21.55 8.91
N LEU A 32 -2.78 -22.75 9.33
CA LEU A 32 -3.92 -23.47 8.76
C LEU A 32 -5.19 -22.98 9.45
N THR A 33 -6.17 -22.56 8.68
CA THR A 33 -7.51 -22.34 9.22
C THR A 33 -8.20 -23.67 9.46
N LEU A 34 -9.27 -23.66 10.25
CA LEU A 34 -10.10 -24.85 10.51
C LEU A 34 -10.56 -25.55 9.21
N ASN A 35 -10.74 -24.79 8.12
CA ASN A 35 -11.15 -25.31 6.81
C ASN A 35 -9.95 -25.75 5.93
N GLY A 36 -8.75 -25.91 6.50
CA GLY A 36 -7.54 -26.32 5.79
C GLY A 36 -6.90 -25.26 4.89
N LYS A 37 -7.39 -24.01 4.91
CA LYS A 37 -6.82 -22.93 4.09
C LYS A 37 -5.53 -22.41 4.72
N LYS A 38 -4.45 -22.38 3.95
CA LYS A 38 -3.18 -21.75 4.35
C LYS A 38 -3.30 -20.23 4.30
N THR A 39 -3.06 -19.58 5.44
CA THR A 39 -3.03 -18.12 5.57
C THR A 39 -1.64 -17.71 6.04
N PRO A 40 -0.97 -16.75 5.37
CA PRO A 40 0.38 -16.34 5.78
C PRO A 40 0.36 -15.77 7.20
N VAL A 41 1.37 -16.11 7.98
CA VAL A 41 1.59 -15.48 9.29
C VAL A 41 2.20 -14.11 9.05
N LYS A 42 1.54 -13.08 9.57
CA LYS A 42 1.98 -11.70 9.44
C LYS A 42 2.20 -11.09 10.81
N THR A 43 3.14 -10.17 10.89
CA THR A 43 3.36 -9.32 12.06
C THR A 43 3.53 -7.89 11.61
N TRP A 44 3.29 -6.95 12.52
CA TRP A 44 3.69 -5.57 12.36
C TRP A 44 5.03 -5.33 13.05
N SER A 45 5.86 -4.45 12.47
CA SER A 45 7.07 -3.93 13.09
C SER A 45 7.42 -2.56 12.52
N VAL A 46 8.24 -1.81 13.24
CA VAL A 46 8.82 -0.55 12.75
C VAL A 46 9.89 -0.84 11.73
N PHE A 47 9.86 -0.11 10.62
CA PHE A 47 10.95 -0.09 9.66
C PHE A 47 12.05 0.87 10.15
N ASN A 48 12.96 0.35 10.98
CA ASN A 48 14.07 1.09 11.56
C ASN A 48 15.42 0.44 11.23
N LYS A 49 15.62 0.07 9.96
CA LYS A 49 16.84 -0.60 9.48
C LYS A 49 18.11 0.06 10.05
N ASP A 50 18.96 -0.77 10.65
CA ASP A 50 20.24 -0.40 11.30
C ASP A 50 20.13 0.61 12.46
N LYS A 51 18.90 0.95 12.88
CA LYS A 51 18.57 1.89 13.96
C LYS A 51 17.60 1.25 14.94
N THR A 52 17.93 0.06 15.44
CA THR A 52 17.02 -0.79 16.24
C THR A 52 16.58 -0.16 17.56
N ASN A 53 17.26 0.86 18.06
CA ASN A 53 16.91 1.62 19.27
C ASN A 53 16.04 2.87 18.98
N LYS A 54 15.66 3.11 17.72
CA LYS A 54 14.95 4.31 17.29
C LYS A 54 13.70 3.92 16.51
N ILE A 55 12.56 4.51 16.88
CA ILE A 55 11.29 4.30 16.17
C ILE A 55 10.64 5.58 15.63
N LEU A 56 11.04 6.76 16.14
CA LEU A 56 10.55 8.06 15.69
C LEU A 56 11.53 8.68 14.70
N PHE A 57 11.05 9.06 13.52
CA PHE A 57 11.87 9.59 12.42
C PHE A 57 11.30 10.89 11.90
N SER A 58 12.17 11.86 11.61
CA SER A 58 11.75 13.04 10.83
C SER A 58 11.45 12.66 9.38
N GLU A 59 10.75 13.52 8.64
CA GLU A 59 10.48 13.29 7.21
C GLU A 59 11.77 13.06 6.39
N ARG A 60 12.84 13.81 6.69
CA ARG A 60 14.16 13.61 6.08
C ARG A 60 14.70 12.21 6.36
N GLU A 61 14.58 11.74 7.60
CA GLU A 61 15.05 10.41 7.98
C GLU A 61 14.21 9.30 7.35
N ILE A 62 12.91 9.51 7.12
CA ILE A 62 12.07 8.59 6.34
C ILE A 62 12.60 8.46 4.91
N PHE A 63 13.03 9.56 4.29
CA PHE A 63 13.63 9.52 2.96
C PHE A 63 14.98 8.80 2.96
N GLU A 64 15.81 8.99 3.99
CA GLU A 64 17.08 8.27 4.15
C GLU A 64 16.84 6.75 4.36
N LEU A 65 15.87 6.38 5.19
CA LEU A 65 15.43 4.99 5.38
C LEU A 65 14.96 4.37 4.06
N ALA A 66 14.17 5.10 3.28
CA ALA A 66 13.73 4.65 1.96
C ALA A 66 14.90 4.37 1.00
N ASN A 67 15.95 5.19 1.05
CA ASN A 67 17.15 5.00 0.21
C ASN A 67 18.03 3.85 0.70
N SER A 68 18.01 3.54 2.00
CA SER A 68 18.74 2.40 2.59
C SER A 68 18.11 1.03 2.27
N TYR A 69 16.94 1.03 1.62
CA TYR A 69 16.27 -0.19 1.20
C TYR A 69 17.11 -0.96 0.19
N ASN A 70 17.35 -2.25 0.49
CA ASN A 70 17.95 -3.19 -0.42
C ASN A 70 16.88 -4.16 -0.93
N SER A 71 16.84 -4.40 -2.25
CA SER A 71 15.84 -5.26 -2.90
C SER A 71 15.85 -6.72 -2.44
N TYR A 72 16.92 -7.15 -1.77
CA TYR A 72 17.07 -8.51 -1.24
C TYR A 72 16.47 -8.70 0.16
N ASP A 73 16.15 -7.62 0.88
CA ASP A 73 15.68 -7.71 2.26
C ASP A 73 14.17 -8.01 2.34
N PHE A 74 13.39 -7.40 1.43
CA PHE A 74 11.94 -7.55 1.41
C PHE A 74 11.38 -7.63 0.01
N TYR A 75 10.41 -8.52 -0.19
CA TYR A 75 9.69 -8.67 -1.43
C TYR A 75 8.31 -8.01 -1.36
N ARG A 76 7.86 -7.46 -2.49
CA ARG A 76 6.52 -6.87 -2.62
C ARG A 76 5.43 -7.94 -2.63
N THR A 77 5.72 -9.07 -3.26
CA THR A 77 4.83 -10.23 -3.30
C THR A 77 5.67 -11.49 -3.17
N ARG A 78 5.01 -12.66 -3.08
CA ARG A 78 5.71 -13.94 -3.09
C ARG A 78 6.70 -14.06 -4.26
N ASN A 79 6.40 -13.53 -5.44
CA ASN A 79 7.21 -13.79 -6.63
C ASN A 79 7.82 -12.52 -7.25
N SER A 80 7.74 -11.38 -6.56
CA SER A 80 8.22 -10.11 -7.13
C SER A 80 8.83 -9.21 -6.07
N SER A 81 10.04 -8.71 -6.33
CA SER A 81 10.61 -7.58 -5.61
C SER A 81 9.94 -6.27 -6.02
N PHE A 82 10.24 -5.20 -5.28
CA PHE A 82 9.93 -3.84 -5.72
C PHE A 82 10.79 -3.50 -6.95
N LYS A 83 10.21 -2.75 -7.89
CA LYS A 83 10.99 -2.17 -8.99
C LYS A 83 11.87 -1.03 -8.48
N GLU A 84 12.84 -0.63 -9.30
CA GLU A 84 13.67 0.55 -9.04
C GLU A 84 12.82 1.77 -8.69
N ASP A 85 13.19 2.45 -7.61
CA ASP A 85 12.47 3.57 -6.97
C ASP A 85 11.01 3.31 -6.55
N GLU A 86 10.47 2.11 -6.76
CA GLU A 86 9.09 1.80 -6.40
C GLU A 86 8.93 1.76 -4.89
N PHE A 87 9.84 1.07 -4.19
CA PHE A 87 9.82 1.02 -2.73
C PHE A 87 9.96 2.42 -2.13
N LYS A 88 10.90 3.21 -2.62
CA LYS A 88 11.14 4.58 -2.13
C LYS A 88 9.91 5.46 -2.28
N ARG A 89 9.34 5.54 -3.48
CA ARG A 89 8.11 6.32 -3.74
C ARG A 89 6.95 5.79 -2.94
N TRP A 90 6.81 4.46 -2.83
CA TRP A 90 5.82 3.84 -1.99
C TRP A 90 6.04 4.33 -0.56
N PHE A 91 7.12 3.93 0.12
CA PHE A 91 7.45 4.24 1.51
C PHE A 91 7.29 5.72 1.88
N VAL A 92 7.89 6.64 1.10
CA VAL A 92 7.80 8.08 1.36
C VAL A 92 6.37 8.59 1.30
N ASN A 93 5.56 8.14 0.32
CA ASN A 93 4.13 8.53 0.25
C ASN A 93 3.29 8.09 1.47
N GLY A 94 3.86 7.35 2.41
CA GLY A 94 3.18 6.89 3.63
C GLY A 94 3.00 8.00 4.64
N THR A 95 3.92 8.97 4.66
CA THR A 95 3.84 10.17 5.51
C THR A 95 2.57 10.96 5.21
N ASN A 96 2.18 11.06 3.93
CA ASN A 96 0.95 11.73 3.48
C ASN A 96 -0.34 11.07 4.02
N THR A 97 -0.27 9.78 4.38
CA THR A 97 -1.39 9.01 4.90
C THR A 97 -1.26 8.71 6.39
N ALA A 98 -0.29 9.32 7.07
CA ALA A 98 -0.02 9.05 8.47
C ALA A 98 -1.23 9.42 9.35
N LYS A 99 -1.43 8.64 10.40
CA LYS A 99 -2.54 8.79 11.36
C LYS A 99 -2.00 8.83 12.78
N SER A 100 -2.71 9.46 13.71
CA SER A 100 -2.25 9.51 15.10
C SER A 100 -2.47 8.15 15.79
N VAL A 101 -1.94 7.99 16.99
CA VAL A 101 -2.19 6.81 17.83
C VAL A 101 -3.69 6.67 18.13
N GLU A 102 -4.31 7.80 18.50
CA GLU A 102 -5.72 7.89 18.88
C GLU A 102 -6.63 7.41 17.74
N TYR A 103 -6.30 7.76 16.49
CA TYR A 103 -7.04 7.28 15.34
C TYR A 103 -7.10 5.75 15.29
N PHE A 104 -5.99 5.05 15.57
CA PHE A 104 -5.99 3.60 15.55
C PHE A 104 -6.73 3.00 16.75
N THR A 105 -6.58 3.59 17.94
CA THR A 105 -7.19 3.09 19.18
C THR A 105 -8.70 3.31 19.19
N GLU A 106 -9.18 4.44 18.67
CA GLU A 106 -10.61 4.72 18.44
C GLU A 106 -11.28 3.69 17.53
N HIS A 107 -10.53 3.10 16.60
CA HIS A 107 -11.01 2.04 15.73
C HIS A 107 -10.77 0.63 16.30
N GLY A 108 -10.39 0.52 17.58
CA GLY A 108 -10.22 -0.75 18.27
C GLY A 108 -8.98 -1.53 17.83
N ASN A 109 -7.89 -0.84 17.47
CA ASN A 109 -6.59 -1.45 17.25
C ASN A 109 -5.69 -1.24 18.48
N THR A 110 -4.85 -2.22 18.79
CA THR A 110 -3.97 -2.19 19.96
C THR A 110 -2.53 -1.96 19.53
N LEU A 111 -1.95 -0.85 19.96
CA LEU A 111 -0.53 -0.56 19.76
C LEU A 111 0.28 -0.96 20.99
N VAL A 112 1.44 -1.58 20.76
CA VAL A 112 2.33 -2.06 21.81
C VAL A 112 3.76 -1.68 21.47
N ILE A 113 4.44 -0.99 22.39
CA ILE A 113 5.90 -0.86 22.37
C ILE A 113 6.49 -2.16 22.92
N VAL A 114 7.41 -2.76 22.18
CA VAL A 114 8.21 -3.89 22.64
C VAL A 114 9.61 -3.37 22.94
N GLU A 115 9.97 -3.42 24.23
CA GLU A 115 11.31 -3.16 24.76
C GLU A 115 12.03 -4.50 24.91
N ALA A 116 13.02 -4.76 24.06
CA ALA A 116 13.86 -5.96 24.16
C ALA A 116 15.22 -5.60 24.76
N SER A 117 15.55 -6.26 25.89
CA SER A 117 16.83 -6.08 26.60
C SER A 117 17.32 -7.42 27.16
N SER A 118 18.58 -7.77 26.85
CA SER A 118 19.32 -8.90 27.41
C SER A 118 18.51 -10.19 27.64
N GLY A 119 17.73 -10.60 26.63
CA GLY A 119 16.94 -11.85 26.65
C GLY A 119 15.54 -11.74 27.24
N SER A 120 15.07 -10.55 27.60
CA SER A 120 13.70 -10.28 28.02
C SER A 120 13.00 -9.29 27.09
N GLU A 121 11.73 -9.54 26.80
CA GLU A 121 10.84 -8.62 26.09
C GLU A 121 9.79 -8.10 27.05
N LYS A 122 9.64 -6.78 27.10
CA LYS A 122 8.57 -6.11 27.85
C LYS A 122 7.65 -5.39 26.88
N GLU A 123 6.37 -5.66 27.02
CA GLU A 123 5.32 -5.05 26.22
C GLU A 123 4.66 -3.93 27.00
N HIS A 124 4.55 -2.76 26.37
CA HIS A 124 3.90 -1.58 26.92
C HIS A 124 2.74 -1.21 25.99
N PRO A 125 1.48 -1.50 26.37
CA PRO A 125 0.31 -1.09 25.60
C PRO A 125 0.21 0.43 25.53
N ILE A 126 -0.15 0.97 24.36
CA ILE A 126 -0.22 2.41 24.11
C ILE A 126 -1.62 2.75 23.62
N THR A 127 -2.25 3.69 24.32
CA THR A 127 -3.61 4.19 24.01
C THR A 127 -3.61 5.60 23.44
N SER A 128 -2.57 6.39 23.71
CA SER A 128 -2.44 7.78 23.26
C SER A 128 -1.02 8.15 22.87
N THR A 129 -0.88 9.24 22.12
CA THR A 129 0.39 9.84 21.71
C THR A 129 1.18 10.35 22.91
N ILE A 130 0.51 10.82 23.96
CA ILE A 130 1.15 11.25 25.21
C ILE A 130 1.79 10.04 25.91
N GLU A 131 1.01 8.97 26.10
CA GLU A 131 1.49 7.72 26.72
C GLU A 131 2.66 7.11 25.93
N LEU A 132 2.60 7.18 24.60
CA LEU A 132 3.71 6.78 23.73
C LEU A 132 5.00 7.52 24.08
N LEU A 133 4.95 8.85 24.13
CA LEU A 133 6.11 9.69 24.40
C LEU A 133 6.65 9.48 25.82
N GLU A 134 5.77 9.45 26.81
CA GLU A 134 6.16 9.17 28.21
C GLU A 134 6.83 7.80 28.36
N THR A 135 6.33 6.79 27.66
CA THR A 135 6.91 5.43 27.68
C THR A 135 8.30 5.43 27.04
N LEU A 136 8.46 6.10 25.90
CA LEU A 136 9.77 6.23 25.27
C LEU A 136 10.78 6.98 26.16
N ASP A 137 10.36 8.04 26.83
CA ASP A 137 11.21 8.79 27.76
C ASP A 137 11.60 7.94 28.98
N LYS A 138 10.66 7.18 29.56
CA LYS A 138 10.93 6.23 30.65
C LYS A 138 11.97 5.18 30.24
N ILE A 139 11.82 4.59 29.05
CA ILE A 139 12.77 3.60 28.52
C ILE A 139 14.15 4.24 28.29
N LYS A 140 14.19 5.43 27.68
CA LYS A 140 15.43 6.16 27.43
C LYS A 140 16.16 6.47 28.75
N ASN A 141 15.46 6.98 29.75
CA ASN A 141 16.07 7.29 31.05
C ASN A 141 16.60 6.03 31.75
N LYS A 142 15.85 4.92 31.69
CA LYS A 142 16.28 3.63 32.24
C LYS A 142 17.52 3.07 31.53
N SER A 143 17.61 3.18 30.20
CA SER A 143 18.78 2.71 29.43
C SER A 143 20.04 3.53 29.74
N VAL A 144 19.92 4.85 29.96
CA VAL A 144 21.04 5.70 30.39
C VAL A 144 21.59 5.29 31.75
N ILE A 145 20.73 4.88 32.69
CA ILE A 145 21.13 4.49 34.05
C ILE A 145 21.89 3.17 34.10
N ILE A 146 21.66 2.27 33.13
CA ILE A 146 22.15 0.88 33.18
C ILE A 146 23.52 0.70 32.49
N GLU A 147 24.07 1.72 31.82
CA GLU A 147 25.35 1.73 31.07
C GLU A 147 25.59 0.60 30.03
N ASP A 148 24.80 -0.47 29.98
CA ASP A 148 25.28 -1.73 29.40
C ASP A 148 24.24 -2.55 28.60
N GLY A 149 23.51 -1.93 27.66
CA GLY A 149 22.75 -2.72 26.69
C GLY A 149 22.12 -1.93 25.56
N ILE A 150 22.26 -2.43 24.32
CA ILE A 150 21.49 -1.96 23.16
C ILE A 150 20.03 -2.37 23.39
N THR A 151 19.23 -1.48 24.00
CA THR A 151 17.77 -1.68 24.07
C THR A 151 17.21 -1.60 22.65
N GLN A 152 16.69 -2.71 22.16
CA GLN A 152 15.98 -2.73 20.89
C GLN A 152 14.54 -2.31 21.13
N LEU A 153 14.07 -1.37 20.32
CA LEU A 153 12.72 -0.86 20.38
C LEU A 153 11.99 -1.18 19.09
N ASN A 154 10.80 -1.70 19.29
CA ASN A 154 9.83 -1.91 18.24
C ASN A 154 8.48 -1.38 18.68
N LEU A 155 7.66 -1.00 17.72
CA LEU A 155 6.25 -0.71 17.92
C LEU A 155 5.48 -1.61 16.95
N ARG A 156 4.40 -2.22 17.42
CA ARG A 156 3.57 -3.07 16.56
C ARG A 156 2.12 -2.95 16.93
N PHE A 157 1.28 -3.25 15.95
CA PHE A 157 -0.10 -3.64 16.22
C PHE A 157 -0.12 -5.09 16.69
N ASN A 158 -0.93 -5.38 17.71
CA ASN A 158 -1.14 -6.75 18.16
C ASN A 158 -1.98 -7.54 17.14
N GLU A 159 -2.89 -6.85 16.45
CA GLU A 159 -3.73 -7.41 15.41
C GLU A 159 -2.96 -7.62 14.10
N GLN A 160 -3.16 -8.77 13.45
CA GLN A 160 -2.65 -8.94 12.09
C GLN A 160 -3.35 -7.99 11.12
N ASN A 161 -4.69 -7.95 11.14
CA ASN A 161 -5.47 -7.10 10.27
C ASN A 161 -6.03 -5.93 11.07
N LEU A 162 -5.76 -4.72 10.61
CA LEU A 162 -6.24 -3.51 11.28
C LEU A 162 -7.72 -3.29 11.01
N ASN A 163 -8.44 -2.90 12.05
CA ASN A 163 -9.79 -2.39 11.99
C ASN A 163 -9.72 -0.95 11.51
N LEU A 164 -9.90 -0.76 10.21
CA LEU A 164 -9.89 0.56 9.58
C LEU A 164 -11.19 0.75 8.78
N PRO A 165 -11.74 1.97 8.75
CA PRO A 165 -12.94 2.24 7.98
C PRO A 165 -12.64 1.98 6.51
N ARG A 166 -13.62 1.42 5.80
CA ARG A 166 -13.48 1.23 4.35
C ARG A 166 -13.31 2.60 3.71
N GLN A 167 -12.21 2.79 3.00
CA GLN A 167 -12.04 3.99 2.18
C GLN A 167 -13.17 4.04 1.16
N GLN A 168 -14.07 5.00 1.32
CA GLN A 168 -15.07 5.30 0.31
C GLN A 168 -14.32 5.86 -0.89
N ARG A 169 -14.25 5.08 -1.97
CA ARG A 169 -13.81 5.62 -3.25
C ARG A 169 -14.92 6.54 -3.73
N ASN A 170 -14.63 7.84 -3.78
CA ASN A 170 -15.48 8.78 -4.50
C ASN A 170 -15.62 8.24 -5.92
N ARG A 171 -16.82 7.73 -6.25
CA ARG A 171 -17.14 7.41 -7.63
C ARG A 171 -17.14 8.73 -8.36
N SER A 172 -16.39 8.82 -9.45
CA SER A 172 -16.49 9.97 -10.34
C SER A 172 -17.95 10.15 -10.73
N GLU A 173 -18.48 11.36 -10.56
CA GLU A 173 -19.81 11.68 -11.04
C GLU A 173 -19.89 11.42 -12.54
N TYR A 174 -20.95 10.75 -12.95
CA TYR A 174 -21.24 10.52 -14.35
C TYR A 174 -21.56 11.85 -15.01
N LYS A 175 -20.84 12.20 -16.09
CA LYS A 175 -21.08 13.42 -16.86
C LYS A 175 -21.67 13.06 -18.21
N GLU A 176 -22.62 13.85 -18.67
CA GLU A 176 -23.11 13.74 -20.05
C GLU A 176 -22.13 14.43 -20.99
N TYR A 177 -21.73 13.72 -22.04
CA TYR A 177 -20.88 14.22 -23.12
C TYR A 177 -21.71 14.30 -24.38
N PRO A 178 -21.63 15.38 -25.17
CA PRO A 178 -22.39 15.54 -26.41
C PRO A 178 -21.91 14.60 -27.54
N PHE A 179 -20.70 14.08 -27.43
CA PHE A 179 -20.10 13.09 -28.33
C PHE A 179 -19.10 12.25 -27.54
N TYR A 180 -18.72 11.10 -28.09
CA TYR A 180 -17.69 10.25 -27.52
C TYR A 180 -16.85 9.59 -28.61
N PHE A 181 -15.77 8.94 -28.21
CA PHE A 181 -14.91 8.19 -29.12
C PHE A 181 -15.00 6.70 -28.83
N VAL A 182 -14.93 5.91 -29.89
CA VAL A 182 -14.83 4.44 -29.84
C VAL A 182 -13.61 4.00 -30.65
N LEU A 183 -13.22 2.74 -30.49
CA LEU A 183 -12.18 2.14 -31.32
C LEU A 183 -12.85 1.21 -32.34
N SER A 184 -12.69 1.48 -33.62
CA SER A 184 -13.29 0.72 -34.71
C SER A 184 -12.26 -0.07 -35.50
N SER A 185 -12.70 -1.21 -36.03
CA SER A 185 -11.94 -2.09 -36.91
C SER A 185 -12.89 -2.76 -37.89
N ASN A 186 -12.35 -3.52 -38.86
CA ASN A 186 -13.15 -4.34 -39.77
C ASN A 186 -13.99 -5.40 -39.04
N GLU A 187 -13.60 -5.79 -37.82
CA GLU A 187 -14.30 -6.79 -36.99
C GLU A 187 -15.39 -6.15 -36.08
N GLY A 188 -15.51 -4.81 -36.09
CA GLY A 188 -16.46 -4.04 -35.28
C GLY A 188 -15.78 -3.13 -34.24
N TYR A 189 -16.52 -2.76 -33.20
CA TYR A 189 -16.13 -1.77 -32.20
C TYR A 189 -15.60 -2.41 -30.91
N TYR A 190 -14.41 -2.02 -30.48
CA TYR A 190 -13.71 -2.64 -29.36
C TYR A 190 -14.48 -2.57 -28.03
N ILE A 191 -14.54 -3.69 -27.30
CA ILE A 191 -15.09 -3.80 -25.94
C ILE A 191 -13.95 -3.91 -24.94
N ARG A 192 -13.21 -5.03 -25.04
CA ARG A 192 -12.09 -5.37 -24.17
C ARG A 192 -11.24 -6.48 -24.81
N LYS A 193 -10.01 -6.59 -24.32
CA LYS A 193 -9.11 -7.71 -24.62
C LYS A 193 -9.37 -8.88 -23.67
N LEU A 194 -9.41 -10.09 -24.20
CA LEU A 194 -9.48 -11.35 -23.46
C LEU A 194 -8.33 -12.23 -23.95
N ASN A 195 -7.28 -12.37 -23.13
CA ASN A 195 -6.02 -13.01 -23.50
C ASN A 195 -5.40 -12.41 -24.77
N SER A 196 -5.27 -13.16 -25.87
CA SER A 196 -4.72 -12.70 -27.15
C SER A 196 -5.76 -12.12 -28.12
N VAL A 197 -7.05 -12.16 -27.77
CA VAL A 197 -8.16 -11.79 -28.68
C VAL A 197 -8.84 -10.50 -28.21
N CYS A 198 -9.22 -9.65 -29.17
CA CYS A 198 -10.02 -8.45 -28.93
C CYS A 198 -11.51 -8.79 -29.15
N LEU A 199 -12.36 -8.47 -28.19
CA LEU A 199 -13.81 -8.60 -28.35
C LEU A 199 -14.38 -7.32 -28.96
N CYS A 200 -15.23 -7.51 -29.98
CA CYS A 200 -15.88 -6.43 -30.71
C CYS A 200 -17.40 -6.48 -30.57
N SER A 201 -18.02 -5.31 -30.50
CA SER A 201 -19.45 -5.07 -30.65
C SER A 201 -19.77 -4.80 -32.11
N LYS A 202 -20.96 -5.20 -32.57
CA LYS A 202 -21.45 -4.84 -33.90
C LYS A 202 -21.91 -3.38 -34.00
N GLY A 203 -22.34 -2.79 -32.89
CA GLY A 203 -22.85 -1.42 -32.82
C GLY A 203 -21.92 -0.50 -32.02
N LYS A 204 -21.97 0.79 -32.35
CA LYS A 204 -21.25 1.90 -31.70
C LYS A 204 -22.15 2.89 -30.95
N ASP A 205 -23.45 2.67 -30.97
CA ASP A 205 -24.48 3.55 -30.39
C ASP A 205 -24.32 3.67 -28.87
N LYS A 206 -25.02 4.64 -28.26
CA LYS A 206 -24.92 4.89 -26.81
C LYS A 206 -25.23 3.65 -25.96
N HIS A 207 -26.12 2.76 -26.43
CA HIS A 207 -26.50 1.52 -25.73
C HIS A 207 -25.55 0.34 -26.01
N SER A 208 -24.63 0.48 -26.96
CA SER A 208 -23.63 -0.55 -27.25
C SER A 208 -22.74 -0.84 -26.05
N VAL A 209 -22.24 -2.07 -25.99
CA VAL A 209 -21.19 -2.50 -25.05
C VAL A 209 -19.79 -2.06 -25.48
N ALA A 210 -19.68 -1.31 -26.59
CA ALA A 210 -18.40 -0.78 -27.06
C ALA A 210 -17.78 0.14 -25.99
N ARG A 211 -16.46 0.08 -25.87
CA ARG A 211 -15.71 0.92 -24.96
C ARG A 211 -15.72 2.36 -25.49
N LYS A 212 -16.16 3.27 -24.62
CA LYS A 212 -16.32 4.69 -24.93
C LYS A 212 -15.25 5.51 -24.21
N PHE A 213 -14.75 6.53 -24.90
CA PHE A 213 -13.74 7.46 -24.39
C PHE A 213 -14.30 8.88 -24.42
N LYS A 214 -13.97 9.65 -23.38
CA LYS A 214 -14.42 11.03 -23.19
C LYS A 214 -13.73 11.97 -24.18
N THR A 215 -12.45 11.73 -24.44
CA THR A 215 -11.63 12.51 -25.36
C THR A 215 -10.86 11.61 -26.31
N GLU A 216 -10.48 12.15 -27.48
CA GLU A 216 -9.60 11.47 -28.43
C GLU A 216 -8.26 11.13 -27.79
N LYS A 217 -7.70 12.04 -26.97
CA LYS A 217 -6.46 11.83 -26.21
C LYS A 217 -6.54 10.62 -25.28
N ASP A 218 -7.69 10.36 -24.65
CA ASP A 218 -7.87 9.18 -23.81
C ASP A 218 -7.85 7.89 -24.64
N ALA A 219 -8.47 7.91 -25.83
CA ALA A 219 -8.44 6.80 -26.77
C ALA A 219 -7.01 6.56 -27.30
N GLU A 220 -6.28 7.61 -27.68
CA GLU A 220 -4.87 7.52 -28.09
C GLU A 220 -3.98 6.93 -26.98
N LYS A 221 -4.16 7.41 -25.75
CA LYS A 221 -3.43 6.90 -24.58
C LYS A 221 -3.69 5.41 -24.39
N TYR A 222 -4.94 4.97 -24.61
CA TYR A 222 -5.30 3.57 -24.55
C TYR A 222 -4.63 2.74 -25.65
N LEU A 223 -4.59 3.23 -26.89
CA LEU A 223 -3.88 2.55 -27.99
C LEU A 223 -2.37 2.46 -27.71
N LYS A 224 -1.75 3.52 -27.17
CA LYS A 224 -0.33 3.51 -26.77
C LYS A 224 -0.04 2.44 -25.71
N GLN A 225 -0.97 2.21 -24.79
CA GLN A 225 -0.82 1.21 -23.73
C GLN A 225 -0.93 -0.23 -24.25
N TYR A 226 -1.72 -0.49 -25.30
CA TYR A 226 -2.03 -1.85 -25.77
C TYR A 226 -1.68 -2.05 -27.25
N LYS A 227 -0.46 -2.57 -27.50
CA LYS A 227 0.08 -2.79 -28.86
C LYS A 227 -0.88 -3.54 -29.80
N ILE A 228 -1.46 -4.66 -29.36
CA ILE A 228 -2.40 -5.47 -30.18
C ILE A 228 -3.65 -4.67 -30.57
N VAL A 229 -4.14 -3.79 -29.68
CA VAL A 229 -5.32 -2.96 -29.97
C VAL A 229 -4.93 -1.86 -30.97
N ARG A 230 -3.75 -1.26 -30.82
CA ARG A 230 -3.21 -0.26 -31.75
C ARG A 230 -3.03 -0.78 -33.16
N GLU A 231 -2.64 -2.04 -33.33
CA GLU A 231 -2.44 -2.63 -34.65
C GLU A 231 -3.76 -2.93 -35.38
N LYS A 232 -4.86 -3.08 -34.64
CA LYS A 232 -6.16 -3.52 -35.20
C LYS A 232 -7.23 -2.45 -35.26
N PHE A 233 -7.14 -1.41 -34.44
CA PHE A 233 -8.22 -0.45 -34.27
C PHE A 233 -7.78 0.99 -34.52
N THR A 234 -8.68 1.77 -35.10
CA THR A 234 -8.60 3.22 -35.30
C THR A 234 -9.59 3.94 -34.39
N ILE A 235 -9.34 5.21 -34.10
CA ILE A 235 -10.26 6.02 -33.29
C ILE A 235 -11.36 6.55 -34.20
N GLU A 236 -12.60 6.45 -33.73
CA GLU A 236 -13.78 6.96 -34.42
C GLU A 236 -14.62 7.80 -33.46
N LYS A 237 -15.05 8.98 -33.94
CA LYS A 237 -15.93 9.87 -33.20
C LYS A 237 -17.39 9.49 -33.45
N VAL A 238 -18.18 9.45 -32.39
CA VAL A 238 -19.62 9.22 -32.43
C VAL A 238 -20.32 10.47 -31.92
N ASP A 239 -21.06 11.14 -32.79
CA ASP A 239 -21.82 12.35 -32.49
C ASP A 239 -23.18 12.00 -31.85
N GLU A 240 -23.14 11.23 -30.77
CA GLU A 240 -24.28 10.90 -29.92
C GLU A 240 -23.97 11.26 -28.47
N SER A 241 -24.98 11.69 -27.71
CA SER A 241 -24.79 11.97 -26.30
C SER A 241 -24.66 10.68 -25.48
N VAL A 242 -23.74 10.69 -24.50
CA VAL A 242 -23.52 9.55 -23.60
C VAL A 242 -23.11 10.00 -22.21
N ILE A 243 -23.50 9.21 -21.21
CA ILE A 243 -23.17 9.43 -19.80
C ILE A 243 -21.96 8.55 -19.43
N LEU A 244 -20.82 9.17 -19.06
CA LEU A 244 -19.53 8.51 -18.78
C LEU A 244 -18.81 9.04 -17.54
#